data_AF-A0A349XNY4-F1
#
_entry.id   AF-A0A349XNY4-F1
#
_cell.length_a   1.000
_cell.length_b   1.000
_cell.length_c   1.000
_cell.angle_alpha   90.00
_cell.angle_beta   90.00
_cell.angle_gamma   90.00
#
_symmetry.space_group_name_H-M   'P 1'
#
loop_
_entity.id
_entity.type
_entity.pdbx_description
1 polymer ?
#
loop_
_entity_poly.entity_id
_entity_poly.type
_entity_poly.pdbx_seq_one_letter_code
_entity_poly.pdbx_strand_id
1 'polypeptide(L)'
;MLFAIFILVYLASFTLTLNRSGLFAVIAIGLYFYFRNFSIRMLFSTYFGFALSALVIAAVLPFGILDFAEQAFSKRFVEDSHSTDNVQERWTTIAGGFQVMLDHPFGVGFTARIQELTQVAGIGTPHNGFLATAYASGIPFCLLAAFALVYTILRKRKVGFFAYSAIAVIIGYQFEELNFNPVFMAHVGLALAYASIDLDFRFFLKNAMMRLTAMASGGGSSAVPFSR
;
A
#
# COMPACT_ATOMS: atom_id res chain seq x y z
N MET A 1 3.88 18.10 12.65
CA MET A 1 3.98 18.89 11.40
C MET A 1 3.91 18.07 10.11
N LEU A 2 4.86 17.17 9.80
CA LEU A 2 4.85 16.39 8.54
C LEU A 2 3.55 15.62 8.29
N PHE A 3 3.00 14.99 9.33
CA PHE A 3 1.73 14.25 9.22
C PHE A 3 0.52 15.17 8.96
N ALA A 4 0.52 16.38 9.52
CA ALA A 4 -0.54 17.37 9.26
C ALA A 4 -0.50 17.83 7.80
N ILE A 5 0.69 18.13 7.25
CA ILE A 5 0.86 18.46 5.83
C ILE A 5 0.36 17.32 4.94
N PHE A 6 0.69 16.08 5.30
CA PHE A 6 0.26 14.89 4.56
C PHE A 6 -1.27 14.74 4.55
N ILE A 7 -1.94 14.95 5.69
CA ILE A 7 -3.41 14.96 5.78
C ILE A 7 -4.00 16.03 4.86
N LEU A 8 -3.47 17.25 4.88
CA LEU A 8 -4.04 18.35 4.10
C LEU A 8 -3.95 18.14 2.60
N VAL A 9 -2.80 17.67 2.11
CA VAL A 9 -2.60 17.38 0.68
C VAL A 9 -3.61 16.33 0.21
N TYR A 10 -3.84 15.30 1.02
CA TYR A 10 -4.82 14.27 0.70
C TYR A 10 -6.27 14.73 0.88
N LEU A 11 -6.56 15.59 1.85
CA LEU A 11 -7.89 16.17 2.00
C LEU A 11 -8.23 17.03 0.78
N ALA A 12 -7.26 17.82 0.29
CA ALA A 12 -7.40 18.57 -0.96
C ALA A 12 -7.53 17.63 -2.18
N SER A 13 -6.76 16.54 -2.24
CA SER A 13 -6.93 15.55 -3.31
C SER A 13 -8.30 14.85 -3.24
N PHE A 14 -8.82 14.59 -2.05
CA PHE A 14 -10.15 14.00 -1.85
C PHE A 14 -11.25 14.92 -2.33
N THR A 15 -11.21 16.22 -2.02
CA THR A 15 -12.24 17.15 -2.51
C THR A 15 -12.24 17.28 -4.04
N LEU A 16 -11.10 17.03 -4.69
CA LEU A 16 -10.99 17.02 -6.15
C LEU A 16 -11.40 15.68 -6.80
N THR A 17 -11.06 14.55 -6.17
CA THR A 17 -11.19 13.21 -6.78
C THR A 17 -12.36 12.39 -6.23
N LEU A 18 -12.90 12.79 -5.09
CA LEU A 18 -13.90 12.04 -4.31
C LEU A 18 -13.46 10.60 -3.99
N ASN A 19 -12.15 10.36 -3.95
CA ASN A 19 -11.56 9.04 -3.77
C ASN A 19 -11.40 8.67 -2.29
N ARG A 20 -12.19 7.69 -1.83
CA ARG A 20 -12.17 7.19 -0.45
C ARG A 20 -10.88 6.41 -0.10
N SER A 21 -10.26 5.73 -1.07
CA SER A 21 -9.08 4.90 -0.81
C SER A 21 -7.89 5.75 -0.35
N GLY A 22 -7.71 6.93 -0.95
CA GLY A 22 -6.68 7.90 -0.55
C GLY A 22 -6.85 8.38 0.90
N LEU A 23 -8.08 8.65 1.33
CA LEU A 23 -8.36 9.05 2.72
C LEU A 23 -8.01 7.92 3.71
N PHE A 24 -8.40 6.68 3.40
CA PHE A 24 -8.05 5.53 4.23
C PHE A 24 -6.53 5.30 4.29
N ALA A 25 -5.82 5.50 3.18
CA ALA A 25 -4.36 5.37 3.13
C ALA A 25 -3.66 6.32 4.10
N VAL A 26 -4.08 7.57 4.15
CA VAL A 26 -3.53 8.57 5.07
C VAL A 26 -3.77 8.21 6.52
N ILE A 27 -5.00 7.82 6.85
CA ILE A 27 -5.36 7.43 8.22
C ILE A 27 -4.51 6.25 8.65
N ALA A 28 -4.37 5.23 7.80
CA ALA A 28 -3.57 4.05 8.11
C ALA A 28 -2.07 4.37 8.27
N ILE A 29 -1.49 5.19 7.39
CA ILE A 29 -0.10 5.67 7.51
C ILE A 29 0.10 6.43 8.81
N GLY A 30 -0.86 7.29 9.16
CA GLY A 30 -0.89 8.04 10.42
C GLY A 30 -0.88 7.16 11.63
N LEU A 31 -1.86 6.25 11.72
CA LEU A 31 -1.96 5.30 12.81
C LEU A 31 -0.69 4.47 12.91
N TYR A 32 -0.19 3.92 11.81
CA TYR A 32 1.06 3.16 11.77
C TYR A 32 2.24 3.98 12.33
N PHE A 33 2.38 5.23 11.89
CA PHE A 33 3.44 6.12 12.36
C PHE A 33 3.33 6.41 13.86
N TYR A 34 2.10 6.69 14.33
CA TYR A 34 1.81 6.98 15.73
C TYR A 34 2.05 5.79 16.65
N PHE A 35 1.58 4.60 16.28
CA PHE A 35 1.83 3.38 17.04
C PHE A 35 3.31 3.06 17.16
N ARG A 36 4.08 3.31 16.10
CA ARG A 36 5.48 2.93 16.03
C ARG A 36 6.44 3.91 16.70
N ASN A 37 6.08 5.20 16.72
CA ASN A 37 6.96 6.28 17.20
C ASN A 37 6.29 7.14 18.28
N PHE A 38 5.35 6.57 19.03
CA PHE A 38 4.55 7.32 19.99
C PHE A 38 5.43 8.13 20.96
N SER A 39 5.14 9.41 21.06
CA SER A 39 5.73 10.31 22.04
C SER A 39 4.75 11.45 22.32
N ILE A 40 4.65 11.86 23.58
CA ILE A 40 3.85 13.03 23.97
C ILE A 40 4.27 14.28 23.19
N ARG A 41 5.59 14.46 22.94
CA ARG A 41 6.12 15.57 22.13
C ARG A 41 5.60 15.54 20.69
N MET A 42 5.43 14.34 20.13
CA MET A 42 4.90 14.16 18.78
C MET A 42 3.42 14.51 18.73
N LEU A 43 2.65 14.15 19.76
CA LEU A 43 1.24 14.49 19.86
C LEU A 43 1.04 16.02 19.90
N PHE A 44 1.80 16.72 20.73
CA PHE A 44 1.80 18.18 20.76
C PHE A 44 2.26 18.81 19.44
N SER A 45 3.33 18.30 18.81
CA SER A 45 3.82 18.81 17.51
C SER A 45 2.82 18.61 16.36
N THR A 46 2.03 17.54 16.40
CA THR A 46 0.96 17.34 15.41
C THR A 46 -0.23 18.22 15.70
N TYR A 47 -0.64 18.38 16.96
CA TYR A 47 -1.72 19.30 17.32
C TYR A 47 -1.38 20.73 16.90
N PHE A 48 -0.19 21.22 17.27
CA PHE A 48 0.27 22.56 16.88
C PHE A 48 0.42 22.69 15.36
N GLY A 49 0.98 21.68 14.70
CA GLY A 49 1.11 21.65 13.25
C GLY A 49 -0.25 21.69 12.54
N PHE A 50 -1.23 20.93 13.04
CA PHE A 50 -2.60 20.93 12.52
C PHE A 50 -3.27 22.28 12.74
N ALA A 51 -3.20 22.84 13.95
CA ALA A 51 -3.78 24.15 14.26
C ALA A 51 -3.17 25.26 13.39
N LEU A 52 -1.84 25.29 13.24
CA LEU A 52 -1.15 26.25 12.38
C LEU A 52 -1.55 26.08 10.91
N SER A 53 -1.54 24.84 10.42
CA SER A 53 -1.97 24.51 9.07
C SER A 53 -3.43 24.91 8.80
N ALA A 54 -4.34 24.60 9.71
CA ALA A 54 -5.74 24.98 9.63
C ALA A 54 -5.91 26.50 9.65
N LEU A 55 -5.12 27.22 10.45
CA LEU A 55 -5.12 28.67 10.50
C LEU A 55 -4.60 29.30 9.20
N VAL A 56 -3.49 28.79 8.64
CA VAL A 56 -2.98 29.24 7.33
C VAL A 56 -4.01 28.99 6.24
N ILE A 57 -4.64 27.81 6.25
CA ILE A 57 -5.70 27.47 5.32
C ILE A 57 -6.89 28.42 5.50
N ALA A 58 -7.38 28.64 6.72
CA ALA A 58 -8.46 29.58 6.99
C ALA A 58 -8.13 31.03 6.59
N ALA A 59 -6.86 31.44 6.67
CA ALA A 59 -6.41 32.78 6.30
C ALA A 59 -6.24 32.99 4.79
N VAL A 60 -6.00 31.92 4.02
CA VAL A 60 -5.71 31.99 2.58
C VAL A 60 -6.88 31.52 1.73
N LEU A 61 -7.77 30.67 2.26
CA LEU A 61 -8.90 30.17 1.49
C LEU A 61 -10.02 31.22 1.40
N PRO A 62 -10.57 31.47 0.20
CA PRO A 62 -11.83 32.20 0.07
C PRO A 62 -12.95 31.48 0.82
N PHE A 63 -13.92 32.25 1.34
CA PHE A 63 -15.00 31.85 2.25
C PHE A 63 -15.90 30.66 1.81
N GLY A 64 -15.68 30.02 0.65
CA GLY A 64 -16.50 28.91 0.13
C GLY A 64 -15.79 27.55 -0.02
N ILE A 65 -14.51 27.41 0.32
CA ILE A 65 -13.82 26.10 0.18
C ILE A 65 -14.23 25.09 1.26
N LEU A 66 -14.67 25.57 2.44
CA LEU A 66 -15.25 24.69 3.46
C LEU A 66 -16.59 24.12 2.98
N ASP A 67 -17.44 24.93 2.34
CA ASP A 67 -18.69 24.47 1.74
C ASP A 67 -18.43 23.43 0.64
N PHE A 68 -17.41 23.64 -0.19
CA PHE A 68 -16.99 22.66 -1.21
C PHE A 68 -16.52 21.34 -0.59
N ALA A 69 -15.73 21.40 0.49
CA ALA A 69 -15.30 20.22 1.22
C ALA A 69 -16.48 19.48 1.87
N GLU A 70 -17.39 20.21 2.51
CA GLU A 70 -18.60 19.65 3.12
C GLU A 70 -19.48 18.98 2.07
N GLN A 71 -19.72 19.61 0.92
CA GLN A 71 -20.45 19.01 -0.19
C GLN A 71 -19.76 17.74 -0.71
N ALA A 72 -18.44 17.75 -0.87
CA ALA A 72 -17.67 16.57 -1.28
C ALA A 72 -17.81 15.41 -0.29
N PHE A 73 -17.80 15.70 1.02
CA PHE A 73 -18.03 14.71 2.07
C PHE A 73 -19.49 14.22 2.09
N SER A 74 -20.47 15.12 2.05
CA SER A 74 -21.90 14.78 2.03
C SER A 74 -22.20 13.86 0.85
N LYS A 75 -21.77 14.25 -0.36
CA LYS A 75 -21.93 13.45 -1.58
C LYS A 75 -21.35 12.05 -1.48
N ARG A 76 -20.22 11.88 -0.78
CA ARG A 76 -19.53 10.58 -0.67
C ARG A 76 -19.81 9.79 0.58
N PHE A 77 -20.41 10.32 1.62
CA PHE A 77 -20.65 9.55 2.86
C PHE A 77 -22.09 9.59 3.34
N VAL A 78 -22.88 10.57 2.92
CA VAL A 78 -24.25 10.78 3.40
C VAL A 78 -25.27 10.53 2.29
N GLU A 79 -25.03 11.06 1.09
CA GLU A 79 -25.98 11.06 -0.02
C GLU A 79 -25.80 9.90 -1.01
N ASP A 80 -24.85 8.99 -0.77
CA ASP A 80 -24.57 7.88 -1.69
C ASP A 80 -25.65 6.79 -1.61
N SER A 81 -26.77 7.03 -2.29
CA SER A 81 -27.93 6.15 -2.38
C SER A 81 -27.67 4.82 -3.09
N HIS A 82 -26.52 4.67 -3.76
CA HIS A 82 -26.10 3.44 -4.44
C HIS A 82 -25.13 2.59 -3.62
N SER A 83 -25.00 2.81 -2.31
CA SER A 83 -24.03 2.06 -1.51
C SER A 83 -24.29 0.54 -1.53
N THR A 84 -25.55 0.10 -1.60
CA THR A 84 -25.93 -1.31 -1.63
C THR A 84 -25.61 -1.97 -2.97
N ASP A 85 -25.96 -1.34 -4.09
CA ASP A 85 -25.64 -1.81 -5.45
C ASP A 85 -24.12 -1.88 -5.64
N ASN A 86 -23.39 -0.86 -5.18
CA ASN A 86 -21.93 -0.82 -5.20
C ASN A 86 -21.29 -1.95 -4.39
N VAL A 87 -21.88 -2.33 -3.24
CA VAL A 87 -21.34 -3.43 -2.41
C VAL A 87 -21.57 -4.77 -3.08
N GLN A 88 -22.74 -4.98 -3.68
CA GLN A 88 -23.04 -6.23 -4.38
C GLN A 88 -22.22 -6.41 -5.65
N GLU A 89 -22.03 -5.36 -6.45
CA GLU A 89 -21.13 -5.41 -7.62
C GLU A 89 -19.68 -5.67 -7.22
N ARG A 90 -19.19 -5.02 -6.15
CA ARG A 90 -17.85 -5.29 -5.60
C ARG A 90 -17.70 -6.74 -5.14
N TRP A 91 -18.69 -7.27 -4.43
CA TRP A 91 -18.65 -8.66 -3.99
C TRP A 91 -18.63 -9.62 -5.18
N THR A 92 -19.49 -9.37 -6.18
CA THR A 92 -19.60 -10.19 -7.39
C THR A 92 -18.30 -10.17 -8.20
N THR A 93 -17.69 -9.00 -8.37
CA THR A 93 -16.41 -8.87 -9.09
C THR A 93 -15.23 -9.44 -8.31
N ILE A 94 -15.24 -9.40 -6.98
CA ILE A 94 -14.23 -10.06 -6.14
C ILE A 94 -14.35 -11.59 -6.28
N ALA A 95 -15.55 -12.14 -6.11
CA ALA A 95 -15.79 -13.58 -6.21
C ALA A 95 -15.46 -14.10 -7.62
N GLY A 96 -15.95 -13.42 -8.66
CA GLY A 96 -15.60 -13.76 -10.04
C GLY A 96 -14.11 -13.58 -10.34
N GLY A 97 -13.48 -12.54 -9.79
CA GLY A 97 -12.04 -12.32 -9.93
C GLY A 97 -11.20 -13.43 -9.31
N PHE A 98 -11.64 -14.02 -8.18
CA PHE A 98 -11.02 -15.24 -7.62
C PHE A 98 -11.13 -16.43 -8.56
N GLN A 99 -12.28 -16.63 -9.20
CA GLN A 99 -12.46 -17.70 -10.16
C GLN A 99 -11.56 -17.52 -11.38
N VAL A 100 -11.56 -16.33 -12.02
CA VAL A 100 -10.66 -16.03 -13.15
C VAL A 100 -9.19 -16.25 -12.77
N MET A 101 -8.80 -15.84 -11.56
CA MET A 101 -7.44 -16.07 -11.06
C MET A 101 -7.10 -17.56 -10.97
N LEU A 102 -8.02 -18.40 -10.49
CA LEU A 102 -7.80 -19.85 -10.35
C LEU A 102 -7.80 -20.57 -11.70
N ASP A 103 -8.64 -20.11 -12.64
CA ASP A 103 -8.70 -20.65 -14.00
C ASP A 103 -7.45 -20.27 -14.81
N HIS A 104 -6.86 -19.11 -14.52
CA HIS A 104 -5.69 -18.57 -15.22
C HIS A 104 -4.53 -18.24 -14.25
N PRO A 105 -3.87 -19.24 -13.64
CA PRO A 105 -2.90 -19.02 -12.57
C PRO A 105 -1.65 -18.24 -13.00
N PHE A 106 -1.33 -18.23 -14.29
CA PHE A 106 -0.20 -17.48 -14.88
C PHE A 106 -0.62 -16.15 -15.52
N GLY A 107 -1.91 -15.82 -15.45
CA GLY A 107 -2.50 -14.61 -16.00
C GLY A 107 -2.86 -14.71 -17.48
N VAL A 108 -3.83 -13.90 -17.88
CA VAL A 108 -4.35 -13.80 -19.26
C VAL A 108 -3.83 -12.59 -20.02
N GLY A 109 -3.03 -11.74 -19.36
CA GLY A 109 -2.56 -10.48 -19.90
C GLY A 109 -3.57 -9.33 -19.74
N PHE A 110 -3.06 -8.10 -19.88
CA PHE A 110 -3.81 -6.88 -19.61
C PHE A 110 -5.09 -6.74 -20.47
N THR A 111 -4.98 -7.08 -21.76
CA THR A 111 -6.04 -6.85 -22.74
C THR A 111 -7.22 -7.81 -22.59
N ALA A 112 -6.97 -9.07 -22.23
CA ALA A 112 -8.00 -10.10 -22.14
C ALA A 112 -8.76 -10.10 -20.79
N ARG A 113 -8.16 -9.51 -19.75
CA ARG A 113 -8.64 -9.61 -18.37
C ARG A 113 -10.07 -9.10 -18.14
N ILE A 114 -10.47 -8.03 -18.86
CA ILE A 114 -11.81 -7.44 -18.75
C ILE A 114 -12.84 -8.41 -19.33
N GLN A 115 -12.50 -9.05 -20.44
CA GLN A 115 -13.37 -10.02 -21.10
C GLN A 115 -13.57 -11.24 -20.19
N GLU A 116 -12.49 -11.78 -19.62
CA GLU A 116 -12.57 -12.92 -18.70
C GLU A 116 -13.41 -12.60 -17.46
N LEU A 117 -13.20 -11.44 -16.83
CA LEU A 117 -14.00 -11.03 -15.67
C LEU A 117 -15.48 -10.82 -16.05
N THR A 118 -15.75 -10.24 -17.22
CA THR A 118 -17.13 -10.05 -17.71
C THR A 118 -17.82 -11.39 -17.95
N GLN A 119 -17.11 -12.39 -18.49
CA GLN A 119 -17.67 -13.72 -18.73
C GLN A 119 -18.07 -14.44 -17.44
N VAL A 120 -17.28 -14.26 -16.37
CA VAL A 120 -17.53 -14.93 -15.08
C VAL A 120 -18.51 -14.14 -14.21
N ALA A 121 -18.33 -12.83 -14.10
CA ALA A 121 -19.03 -11.98 -13.13
C ALA A 121 -20.14 -11.11 -13.75
N GLY A 122 -20.26 -11.06 -15.07
CA GLY A 122 -21.14 -10.13 -15.79
C GLY A 122 -20.69 -8.67 -15.73
N ILE A 123 -19.56 -8.38 -15.07
CA ILE A 123 -19.04 -7.04 -14.81
C ILE A 123 -17.56 -7.00 -15.19
N GLY A 124 -17.18 -6.13 -16.11
CA GLY A 124 -15.81 -6.04 -16.62
C GLY A 124 -14.85 -5.18 -15.80
N THR A 125 -15.35 -4.46 -14.81
CA THR A 125 -14.55 -3.54 -14.00
C THR A 125 -14.10 -4.22 -12.71
N PRO A 126 -12.80 -4.44 -12.49
CA PRO A 126 -12.34 -4.98 -11.23
C PRO A 126 -12.25 -3.94 -10.14
N HIS A 127 -12.64 -4.35 -8.94
CA HIS A 127 -12.70 -3.50 -7.76
C HIS A 127 -11.61 -3.84 -6.73
N ASN A 128 -10.67 -4.71 -7.11
CA ASN A 128 -9.52 -5.09 -6.30
C ASN A 128 -8.28 -5.25 -7.19
N GLY A 129 -7.32 -4.35 -7.02
CA GLY A 129 -6.05 -4.31 -7.73
C GLY A 129 -5.15 -5.53 -7.51
N PHE A 130 -5.26 -6.23 -6.37
CA PHE A 130 -4.53 -7.50 -6.19
C PHE A 130 -5.10 -8.59 -7.08
N LEU A 131 -6.42 -8.80 -7.09
CA LEU A 131 -7.06 -9.75 -8.00
C LEU A 131 -6.80 -9.39 -9.46
N ALA A 132 -6.96 -8.11 -9.81
CA ALA A 132 -6.66 -7.61 -11.14
C ALA A 132 -5.21 -7.88 -11.57
N THR A 133 -4.26 -7.78 -10.64
CA THR A 133 -2.87 -8.14 -10.87
C THR A 133 -2.70 -9.65 -11.02
N ALA A 134 -3.40 -10.46 -10.22
CA ALA A 134 -3.29 -11.91 -10.23
C ALA A 134 -3.76 -12.53 -11.55
N TYR A 135 -4.91 -12.13 -12.09
CA TYR A 135 -5.34 -12.67 -13.39
C TYR A 135 -4.78 -11.90 -14.59
N ALA A 136 -4.23 -10.67 -14.45
CA ALA A 136 -3.52 -10.02 -15.55
C ALA A 136 -2.07 -10.53 -15.72
N SER A 137 -1.36 -10.68 -14.60
CA SER A 137 0.09 -10.95 -14.57
C SER A 137 0.48 -12.25 -13.86
N GLY A 138 -0.51 -13.00 -13.36
CA GLY A 138 -0.32 -14.29 -12.69
C GLY A 138 -0.33 -14.20 -11.16
N ILE A 139 -0.80 -15.29 -10.53
CA ILE A 139 -0.78 -15.51 -9.09
C ILE A 139 0.64 -15.33 -8.52
N PRO A 140 1.73 -15.88 -9.13
CA PRO A 140 3.07 -15.74 -8.57
C PRO A 140 3.51 -14.28 -8.42
N PHE A 141 3.20 -13.44 -9.43
CA PHE A 141 3.54 -12.02 -9.38
C PHE A 141 2.73 -11.29 -8.29
N CYS A 142 1.43 -11.58 -8.18
CA CYS A 142 0.58 -11.01 -7.13
C CYS A 142 1.07 -11.40 -5.73
N LEU A 143 1.42 -12.67 -5.50
CA LEU A 143 1.95 -13.14 -4.22
C LEU A 143 3.30 -12.51 -3.89
N LEU A 144 4.18 -12.36 -4.88
CA LEU A 144 5.48 -11.71 -4.72
C LEU A 144 5.31 -10.23 -4.33
N ALA A 145 4.41 -9.51 -5.00
CA ALA A 145 4.07 -8.13 -4.66
C ALA A 145 3.48 -8.02 -3.25
N ALA A 146 2.49 -8.86 -2.92
CA ALA A 146 1.87 -8.89 -1.59
C ALA A 146 2.91 -9.18 -0.49
N PHE A 147 3.78 -10.17 -0.70
CA PHE A 147 4.88 -10.49 0.20
C PHE A 147 5.78 -9.28 0.43
N ALA A 148 6.24 -8.61 -0.63
CA ALA A 148 7.14 -7.48 -0.51
C ALA A 148 6.51 -6.29 0.23
N LEU A 149 5.24 -6.00 -0.05
CA LEU A 149 4.49 -4.93 0.64
C LEU A 149 4.35 -5.22 2.13
N VAL A 150 3.89 -6.43 2.49
CA VAL A 150 3.74 -6.86 3.89
C VAL A 150 5.08 -6.89 4.60
N TYR A 151 6.11 -7.46 3.96
CA TYR A 151 7.47 -7.51 4.49
C TYR A 151 7.99 -6.10 4.80
N THR A 152 7.80 -5.16 3.88
CA THR A 152 8.24 -3.77 4.02
C THR A 152 7.59 -3.08 5.22
N ILE A 153 6.29 -3.31 5.46
CA ILE A 153 5.55 -2.74 6.61
C ILE A 153 6.05 -3.32 7.93
N LEU A 154 6.25 -4.62 7.99
CA LEU A 154 6.68 -5.32 9.21
C LEU A 154 8.15 -5.05 9.53
N ARG A 155 8.92 -4.57 8.55
CA ARG A 155 10.36 -4.36 8.74
C ARG A 155 10.63 -3.14 9.63
N LYS A 156 11.22 -3.43 10.80
CA LYS A 156 11.67 -2.41 11.76
C LYS A 156 12.96 -1.69 11.29
N ARG A 157 12.87 -0.71 10.38
CA ARG A 157 13.97 0.26 10.11
C ARG A 157 13.56 1.72 10.33
N LYS A 158 14.54 2.61 10.57
CA LYS A 158 14.33 4.04 10.83
C LYS A 158 13.70 4.81 9.66
N VAL A 159 13.83 4.30 8.43
CA VAL A 159 13.29 4.94 7.21
C VAL A 159 11.84 4.49 7.01
N GLY A 160 10.90 5.35 7.40
CA GLY A 160 9.46 5.08 7.30
C GLY A 160 8.88 5.17 5.88
N PHE A 161 9.60 5.79 4.94
CA PHE A 161 9.12 6.04 3.57
C PHE A 161 8.61 4.77 2.87
N PHE A 162 9.40 3.68 2.88
CA PHE A 162 9.01 2.44 2.23
C PHE A 162 7.77 1.81 2.86
N ALA A 163 7.62 1.90 4.19
CA ALA A 163 6.44 1.40 4.89
C ALA A 163 5.20 2.24 4.55
N TYR A 164 5.32 3.57 4.46
CA TYR A 164 4.21 4.45 4.09
C TYR A 164 3.77 4.21 2.64
N SER A 165 4.73 4.08 1.73
CA SER A 165 4.51 3.68 0.35
C SER A 165 3.76 2.35 0.28
N ALA A 166 4.23 1.34 1.01
CA ALA A 166 3.59 0.02 1.00
C ALA A 166 2.15 0.06 1.54
N ILE A 167 1.88 0.82 2.60
CA ILE A 167 0.51 1.00 3.12
C ILE A 167 -0.39 1.67 2.08
N ALA A 168 0.12 2.72 1.40
CA ALA A 168 -0.63 3.41 0.35
C ALA A 168 -0.97 2.47 -0.82
N VAL A 169 -0.02 1.63 -1.25
CA VAL A 169 -0.24 0.64 -2.31
C VAL A 169 -1.27 -0.41 -1.89
N ILE A 170 -1.14 -0.98 -0.67
CA ILE A 170 -2.09 -1.99 -0.19
C ILE A 170 -3.52 -1.43 -0.16
N ILE A 171 -3.70 -0.23 0.38
CA ILE A 171 -5.02 0.38 0.49
C ILE A 171 -5.55 0.77 -0.88
N GLY A 172 -4.71 1.33 -1.76
CA GLY A 172 -5.10 1.61 -3.15
C GLY A 172 -5.57 0.34 -3.86
N TYR A 173 -4.78 -0.74 -3.80
CA TYR A 173 -5.13 -2.01 -4.45
C TYR A 173 -6.36 -2.68 -3.84
N GLN A 174 -6.71 -2.39 -2.58
CA GLN A 174 -7.92 -2.97 -2.00
C GLN A 174 -9.21 -2.43 -2.64
N PHE A 175 -9.16 -1.21 -3.20
CA PHE A 175 -10.36 -0.50 -3.66
C PHE A 175 -10.32 -0.10 -5.14
N GLU A 176 -9.14 -0.12 -5.75
CA GLU A 176 -8.94 0.34 -7.12
C GLU A 176 -8.02 -0.59 -7.90
N GLU A 177 -8.31 -0.66 -9.19
CA GLU A 177 -7.40 -1.22 -10.16
C GLU A 177 -6.31 -0.20 -10.49
N LEU A 178 -5.12 -0.36 -9.89
CA LEU A 178 -3.99 0.54 -10.07
C LEU A 178 -2.82 -0.14 -10.76
N ASN A 179 -3.06 -1.32 -11.32
CA ASN A 179 -2.02 -2.15 -11.90
C ASN A 179 -1.50 -1.68 -13.27
N PHE A 180 -2.26 -0.81 -13.96
CA PHE A 180 -1.78 -0.09 -15.15
C PHE A 180 -1.08 1.23 -14.81
N ASN A 181 -1.16 1.70 -13.57
CA ASN A 181 -0.59 2.98 -13.22
C ASN A 181 0.93 2.82 -12.98
N PRO A 182 1.78 3.45 -13.81
CA PRO A 182 3.23 3.26 -13.73
C PRO A 182 3.82 3.77 -12.41
N VAL A 183 3.20 4.80 -11.81
CA VAL A 183 3.63 5.32 -10.51
C VAL A 183 3.36 4.29 -9.42
N PHE A 184 2.17 3.69 -9.38
CA PHE A 184 1.87 2.62 -8.42
C PHE A 184 2.78 1.41 -8.60
N MET A 185 3.04 1.00 -9.85
CA MET A 185 3.96 -0.08 -10.15
C MET A 185 5.39 0.22 -9.72
N ALA A 186 5.85 1.47 -9.84
CA ALA A 186 7.14 1.88 -9.31
C ALA A 186 7.23 1.69 -7.79
N HIS A 187 6.16 1.99 -7.05
CA HIS A 187 6.13 1.79 -5.59
C HIS A 187 6.13 0.29 -5.20
N VAL A 188 5.45 -0.56 -5.97
CA VAL A 188 5.55 -2.03 -5.82
C VAL A 188 6.99 -2.50 -6.08
N GLY A 189 7.61 -2.03 -7.17
CA GLY A 189 9.00 -2.33 -7.51
C GLY A 189 9.99 -1.88 -6.43
N LEU A 190 9.78 -0.71 -5.84
CA LEU A 190 10.58 -0.21 -4.71
C LEU A 190 10.44 -1.11 -3.48
N ALA A 191 9.23 -1.57 -3.14
CA ALA A 191 9.00 -2.50 -2.04
C ALA A 191 9.69 -3.85 -2.29
N LEU A 192 9.64 -4.35 -3.53
CA LEU A 192 10.30 -5.59 -3.96
C LEU A 192 11.82 -5.49 -3.85
N ALA A 193 12.40 -4.42 -4.39
CA ALA A 193 13.83 -4.16 -4.31
C ALA A 193 14.27 -4.05 -2.84
N TYR A 194 13.51 -3.32 -2.02
CA TYR A 194 13.78 -3.18 -0.59
C TYR A 194 13.75 -4.54 0.14
N ALA A 195 12.71 -5.35 -0.07
CA ALA A 195 12.60 -6.66 0.56
C ALA A 195 13.75 -7.58 0.14
N SER A 196 14.09 -7.60 -1.15
CA SER A 196 15.17 -8.43 -1.70
C SER A 196 16.53 -8.05 -1.11
N ILE A 197 16.87 -6.76 -1.10
CA ILE A 197 18.14 -6.25 -0.55
C ILE A 197 18.22 -6.52 0.96
N ASP A 198 17.16 -6.30 1.73
CA ASP A 198 17.18 -6.54 3.18
C ASP A 198 17.31 -8.03 3.51
N LEU A 199 16.68 -8.92 2.72
CA LEU A 199 16.82 -10.37 2.89
C LEU A 199 18.24 -10.84 2.55
N ASP A 200 18.78 -10.43 1.41
CA ASP A 200 20.13 -10.81 0.98
C ASP A 200 21.19 -10.35 2.00
N PHE A 201 21.11 -9.10 2.44
CA PHE A 201 21.99 -8.57 3.48
C PHE A 201 21.95 -9.38 4.77
N ARG A 202 20.78 -9.88 5.19
CA ARG A 202 20.66 -10.70 6.39
C ARG A 202 21.24 -12.10 6.19
N PHE A 203 21.03 -12.70 5.02
CA PHE A 203 21.64 -13.99 4.70
C PHE A 203 23.17 -13.87 4.73
N PHE A 204 23.70 -12.81 4.12
CA PHE A 204 25.12 -12.47 4.19
C PHE A 204 25.59 -12.31 5.64
N LEU A 205 24.92 -11.48 6.45
CA LEU A 205 25.31 -11.22 7.84
C LEU A 205 25.26 -12.48 8.70
N LYS A 206 24.22 -13.31 8.55
CA LYS A 206 24.09 -14.60 9.25
C LYS A 206 25.26 -15.52 8.90
N ASN A 207 25.59 -15.63 7.61
CA ASN A 207 26.71 -16.46 7.15
C ASN A 207 28.06 -15.95 7.65
N ALA A 208 28.28 -14.63 7.63
CA ALA A 208 29.50 -14.02 8.16
C ALA A 208 29.65 -14.26 9.67
N MET A 209 28.58 -14.08 10.45
CA MET A 209 28.59 -14.34 11.90
C MET A 209 28.84 -15.80 12.22
N MET A 210 28.21 -16.75 11.53
CA MET A 210 28.45 -18.18 11.74
C MET A 210 29.91 -18.57 11.48
N ARG A 211 30.55 -17.96 10.47
CA ARG A 211 31.98 -18.18 10.19
C ARG A 211 32.86 -17.59 11.30
N LEU A 212 32.58 -16.37 11.75
CA LEU A 212 33.32 -15.75 12.84
C LEU A 212 33.18 -16.53 14.15
N THR A 213 31.99 -17.02 14.47
CA THR A 213 31.78 -17.86 15.67
C THR A 213 32.49 -19.19 15.53
N ALA A 214 32.47 -19.83 14.35
CA ALA A 214 33.21 -21.07 14.09
C ALA A 214 34.73 -20.89 14.20
N MET A 215 35.27 -19.76 13.74
CA MET A 215 36.69 -19.41 13.89
C MET A 215 37.05 -19.12 15.36
N ALA A 216 36.16 -18.44 16.09
CA ALA A 216 36.35 -18.13 17.51
C ALA A 216 36.23 -19.37 18.41
N SER A 217 35.38 -20.33 18.05
CA SER A 217 35.26 -21.63 18.74
C SER A 217 36.29 -22.66 18.27
N GLY A 218 36.91 -22.41 17.11
CA GLY A 218 37.86 -23.27 16.41
C GLY A 218 39.32 -22.95 16.68
N GLY A 219 39.64 -22.42 17.87
CA GLY A 219 40.99 -22.50 18.44
C GLY A 219 41.35 -23.95 18.77
N GLY A 220 41.47 -24.80 17.74
CA GLY A 220 41.75 -26.22 17.89
C GLY A 220 41.22 -27.07 16.73
N SER A 221 42.11 -27.34 15.78
CA SER A 221 42.08 -28.47 14.85
C SER A 221 41.41 -28.30 13.46
N SER A 222 42.33 -28.26 12.48
CA SER A 222 42.29 -28.91 11.17
C SER A 222 41.26 -28.46 10.13
N ALA A 223 41.79 -27.68 9.18
CA ALA A 223 41.47 -27.62 7.76
C ALA A 223 40.48 -28.65 7.22
N VAL A 224 39.47 -28.15 6.49
CA VAL A 224 38.82 -28.92 5.42
C VAL A 224 38.99 -28.10 4.13
N PRO A 225 39.60 -28.68 3.07
CA PRO A 225 39.86 -27.97 1.83
C PRO A 225 38.58 -27.83 1.00
N PHE A 226 38.48 -26.69 0.34
CA PHE A 226 37.55 -26.42 -0.74
C PHE A 226 37.69 -27.46 -1.87
N SER A 227 36.58 -28.03 -2.33
CA SER A 227 36.44 -28.53 -3.70
C SER A 227 35.42 -27.66 -4.45
N ARG A 228 35.79 -27.29 -5.67
CA ARG A 228 35.08 -26.39 -6.60
C ARG A 228 33.71 -26.91 -7.00
#